data_AF-A0A7S4UQT7-F1
#
_entry.id   AF-A0A7S4UQT7-F1
#
_cell.length_a   1.000
_cell.length_b   1.000
_cell.length_c   1.000
_cell.angle_alpha   90.00
_cell.angle_beta   90.00
_cell.angle_gamma   90.00
#
_symmetry.space_group_name_H-M   'P 1'
#
loop_
_entity.id
_entity.type
_entity.pdbx_description
1 polymer ?
#
loop_
_entity_poly.entity_id
_entity_poly.type
_entity_poly.pdbx_seq_one_letter_code
_entity_poly.pdbx_strand_id
1 'polypeptide(L)'
;KGLNLKPPSSTSVSMAAAALSWLLFALLSRGAVAAVSDATASDESSEIEEAVAADESSEIEDVQVELLQHSFRVRSSQSTLFRPKDEALQAALAASGGQPLPNAYPEPAHRFSAEGLLRSYDAVVVGAGGGGLAAAASLVMKGLKPLVLEKADRVGGAWVTLNLAGSGSRHYRVDGSLHWIIDQPSPRKPDSLFGLLDDIGAEVQWGTHDNFLRTVVREGTRDIETILHWNASALGQELSKAFPSGTTPALLSYLQQPDHDQGPLFASAFFQTATAANIGSILQAEEWYILSNVQQSLPATSILGWVDSLRSKGPTSYPHGGSGHNAKLVADYIESKGGKVILNSEVTRILVEGTDAAARVNGVRFRHRDMQSGMQQDMEVNASTVISNIFLPRTIELVGRSFWEPPFVEAAEKSSLAYATFSVYFGVKDNRVLERMRGSPTSLLLDSHDWAQNFARMNRGEVPFVDVTDYTQMDPGCCSPGTAAVSLFMPVNKSLWSPDEDVRAKQRARHAQKMLDRAEEYLPGLQAAIDASSVYIADPYDYTAWMGNPGGTYGGFQQGTSMDGQGERSGHSIANFWHVGQFASDVLHGGGQNQVAGDGVRAAARAALWLQG
;
A
#
# COMPACT_ATOMS: atom_id res chain seq x y z
N LYS A 1 -43.01 -61.30 14.93
CA LYS A 1 -44.35 -61.37 15.56
C LYS A 1 -44.24 -60.78 16.95
N GLY A 2 -44.91 -59.65 17.19
CA GLY A 2 -45.27 -59.13 18.52
C GLY A 2 -44.13 -58.59 19.38
N LEU A 3 -43.71 -57.34 19.11
CA LEU A 3 -43.23 -56.40 20.14
C LEU A 3 -43.29 -54.99 19.54
N ASN A 4 -44.24 -54.19 20.03
CA ASN A 4 -44.41 -52.77 19.72
C ASN A 4 -43.40 -51.99 20.59
N LEU A 5 -42.42 -51.32 19.99
CA LEU A 5 -41.55 -50.37 20.66
C LEU A 5 -41.63 -49.01 19.95
N LYS A 6 -41.98 -47.97 20.71
CA LYS A 6 -42.08 -46.56 20.29
C LYS A 6 -40.72 -46.03 19.76
N PRO A 7 -40.72 -44.99 18.90
CA PRO A 7 -39.48 -44.40 18.40
C PRO A 7 -38.74 -43.64 19.52
N PRO A 8 -37.40 -43.63 19.54
CA PRO A 8 -36.65 -42.84 20.51
C PRO A 8 -36.60 -41.37 20.10
N SER A 9 -36.50 -40.49 21.10
CA SER A 9 -36.30 -39.04 20.96
C SER A 9 -34.93 -38.69 20.35
N SER A 10 -34.84 -37.48 19.79
CA SER A 10 -33.77 -36.91 18.95
C SER A 10 -32.37 -36.74 19.58
N THR A 11 -32.04 -37.49 20.63
CA THR A 11 -30.74 -37.41 21.33
C THR A 11 -29.88 -38.68 21.17
N SER A 12 -30.38 -39.76 20.56
CA SER A 12 -29.63 -41.02 20.39
C SER A 12 -28.95 -41.21 19.02
N VAL A 13 -29.16 -40.30 18.06
CA VAL A 13 -28.51 -40.36 16.73
C VAL A 13 -27.10 -39.72 16.74
N SER A 14 -26.82 -38.82 17.68
CA SER A 14 -25.53 -38.11 17.80
C SER A 14 -24.38 -39.00 18.31
N MET A 15 -24.63 -39.91 19.26
CA MET A 15 -23.56 -40.76 19.81
C MET A 15 -23.14 -41.92 18.88
N ALA A 16 -24.04 -42.42 18.02
CA ALA A 16 -23.71 -43.51 17.09
C ALA A 16 -22.83 -43.01 15.91
N ALA A 17 -23.01 -41.77 15.46
CA ALA A 17 -22.20 -41.16 14.41
C ALA A 17 -20.78 -40.77 14.89
N ALA A 18 -20.65 -40.36 16.16
CA ALA A 18 -19.36 -40.10 16.79
C ALA A 18 -18.53 -41.38 16.99
N ALA A 19 -19.18 -42.50 17.35
CA ALA A 19 -18.52 -43.79 17.51
C ALA A 19 -18.02 -44.39 16.18
N LEU A 20 -18.76 -44.20 15.08
CA LEU A 20 -18.32 -44.64 13.74
C LEU A 20 -17.12 -43.83 13.21
N SER A 21 -17.09 -42.52 13.49
CA SER A 21 -16.01 -41.62 13.06
C SER A 21 -14.70 -41.90 13.82
N TRP A 22 -14.79 -42.25 15.11
CA TRP A 22 -13.63 -42.69 15.90
C TRP A 22 -13.08 -44.06 15.46
N LEU A 23 -13.95 -45.01 15.07
CA LEU A 23 -13.53 -46.31 14.56
C LEU A 23 -12.82 -46.21 13.20
N LEU A 24 -13.29 -45.32 12.31
CA LEU A 24 -12.65 -45.02 11.02
C LEU A 24 -11.29 -44.33 11.21
N PHE A 25 -11.18 -43.41 12.17
CA PHE A 25 -9.91 -42.76 12.50
C PHE A 25 -8.89 -43.75 13.09
N ALA A 26 -9.32 -44.65 13.98
CA ALA A 26 -8.48 -45.69 14.58
C ALA A 26 -8.03 -46.79 13.60
N LEU A 27 -8.81 -47.06 12.55
CA LEU A 27 -8.44 -47.98 11.46
C LEU A 27 -7.46 -47.34 10.47
N LEU A 28 -7.60 -46.04 10.18
CA LEU A 28 -6.70 -45.30 9.30
C LEU A 28 -5.36 -44.97 9.97
N SER A 29 -5.34 -44.73 11.28
CA SER A 29 -4.11 -44.50 12.04
C SER A 29 -3.30 -45.78 12.31
N ARG A 30 -3.88 -46.97 12.14
CA ARG A 30 -3.19 -48.27 12.25
C ARG A 30 -2.57 -48.77 10.93
N GLY A 31 -2.83 -48.10 9.80
CA GLY A 31 -2.20 -48.40 8.51
C GLY A 31 -0.88 -47.64 8.25
N ALA A 32 -0.54 -46.65 9.09
CA ALA A 32 0.63 -45.79 8.90
C ALA A 32 1.71 -45.95 10.00
N VAL A 33 1.51 -46.88 10.94
CA VAL A 33 2.48 -47.18 12.02
C VAL A 33 2.84 -48.66 11.98
N ALA A 34 3.54 -49.06 10.93
CA ALA A 34 4.22 -50.33 10.84
C ALA A 34 5.48 -50.17 9.98
N ALA A 35 6.41 -49.30 10.41
CA ALA A 35 7.83 -49.39 10.02
C ALA A 35 8.73 -48.37 10.76
N VAL A 36 8.52 -48.05 12.05
CA VAL A 36 9.56 -47.35 12.84
C VAL A 36 9.45 -47.72 14.33
N SER A 37 10.60 -48.02 14.94
CA SER A 37 10.88 -48.44 16.34
C SER A 37 10.67 -49.94 16.62
N ASP A 38 11.59 -50.71 17.20
CA ASP A 38 12.81 -50.34 17.91
C ASP A 38 13.77 -51.53 18.09
N ALA A 39 15.05 -51.17 18.26
CA ALA A 39 16.08 -51.79 19.12
C ALA A 39 16.68 -53.20 18.85
N THR A 40 17.94 -53.16 18.41
CA THR A 40 19.15 -53.82 18.96
C THR A 40 19.23 -55.36 19.12
N ALA A 41 20.17 -55.99 18.41
CA ALA A 41 21.25 -56.81 18.98
C ALA A 41 22.24 -57.35 17.89
N SER A 42 23.53 -57.13 18.15
CA SER A 42 24.73 -57.95 17.85
C SER A 42 25.14 -58.31 16.40
N ASP A 43 26.41 -57.96 16.13
CA ASP A 43 27.45 -58.67 15.38
C ASP A 43 27.22 -59.06 13.91
N GLU A 44 27.96 -58.42 12.99
CA GLU A 44 29.18 -59.02 12.39
C GLU A 44 29.79 -58.06 11.34
N SER A 45 31.03 -57.64 11.64
CA SER A 45 32.15 -57.36 10.72
C SER A 45 31.90 -57.10 9.22
N SER A 46 32.32 -55.94 8.71
CA SER A 46 33.61 -55.77 7.99
C SER A 46 33.65 -54.45 7.23
N GLU A 47 34.66 -53.64 7.58
CA GLU A 47 35.54 -52.85 6.71
C GLU A 47 34.96 -52.17 5.46
N ILE A 48 35.06 -50.84 5.39
CA ILE A 48 35.87 -50.13 4.38
C ILE A 48 35.99 -48.65 4.81
N GLU A 49 37.24 -48.27 5.09
CA GLU A 49 37.72 -46.91 5.36
C GLU A 49 38.01 -46.12 4.07
N GLU A 50 37.85 -44.81 4.22
CA GLU A 50 38.56 -43.65 3.65
C GLU A 50 39.37 -43.74 2.32
N ALA A 51 38.96 -42.84 1.41
CA ALA A 51 39.73 -41.88 0.60
C ALA A 51 41.27 -42.01 0.46
N VAL A 52 41.77 -41.86 -0.77
CA VAL A 52 42.67 -40.76 -1.24
C VAL A 52 43.27 -41.05 -2.65
N ALA A 53 43.03 -40.08 -3.56
CA ALA A 53 43.88 -39.52 -4.63
C ALA A 53 44.40 -40.30 -5.88
N ALA A 54 44.46 -39.50 -6.97
CA ALA A 54 45.35 -39.54 -8.15
C ALA A 54 45.02 -40.60 -9.21
N ASP A 55 45.07 -40.41 -10.53
CA ASP A 55 45.37 -39.31 -11.47
C ASP A 55 45.00 -39.84 -12.89
N GLU A 56 44.92 -38.94 -13.87
CA GLU A 56 45.09 -39.18 -15.32
C GLU A 56 44.04 -39.98 -16.15
N SER A 57 43.25 -39.17 -16.89
CA SER A 57 43.26 -39.11 -18.36
C SER A 57 42.34 -39.99 -19.22
N SER A 58 41.91 -39.32 -20.30
CA SER A 58 41.40 -39.79 -21.60
C SER A 58 39.90 -40.12 -21.73
N GLU A 59 39.27 -39.26 -22.55
CA GLU A 59 38.24 -39.57 -23.54
C GLU A 59 36.93 -40.17 -23.03
N ILE A 60 35.86 -39.35 -23.06
CA ILE A 60 34.57 -39.58 -23.74
C ILE A 60 33.70 -38.35 -23.41
N GLU A 61 33.99 -37.23 -24.08
CA GLU A 61 33.02 -36.18 -24.35
C GLU A 61 32.55 -36.40 -25.79
N ASP A 62 31.44 -37.10 -25.93
CA ASP A 62 30.46 -36.99 -27.02
C ASP A 62 29.51 -38.20 -26.88
N VAL A 63 28.23 -38.00 -27.16
CA VAL A 63 27.12 -38.97 -27.00
C VAL A 63 26.47 -38.98 -25.61
N GLN A 64 25.91 -37.85 -25.17
CA GLN A 64 24.71 -37.86 -24.30
C GLN A 64 23.87 -36.56 -24.33
N VAL A 65 23.61 -35.99 -25.52
CA VAL A 65 22.68 -34.84 -25.67
C VAL A 65 21.51 -35.12 -26.64
N GLU A 66 21.40 -36.30 -27.24
CA GLU A 66 20.45 -36.52 -28.35
C GLU A 66 19.18 -37.34 -28.02
N LEU A 67 18.79 -37.48 -26.75
CA LEU A 67 17.61 -38.28 -26.35
C LEU A 67 16.59 -37.58 -25.43
N LEU A 68 16.68 -36.26 -25.24
CA LEU A 68 15.70 -35.46 -24.47
C LEU A 68 14.84 -34.50 -25.32
N GLN A 69 14.79 -34.66 -26.65
CA GLN A 69 14.03 -33.76 -27.55
C GLN A 69 12.82 -34.40 -28.26
N HIS A 70 12.42 -35.63 -27.92
CA HIS A 70 11.29 -36.30 -28.57
C HIS A 70 10.28 -36.87 -27.58
N SER A 71 9.45 -36.00 -27.00
CA SER A 71 8.05 -36.27 -26.61
C SER A 71 7.45 -35.05 -25.91
N PHE A 72 6.85 -34.11 -26.65
CA PHE A 72 5.71 -33.26 -26.24
C PHE A 72 5.40 -32.28 -27.39
N ARG A 73 4.84 -32.80 -28.48
CA ARG A 73 4.14 -31.97 -29.49
C ARG A 73 2.66 -31.90 -29.10
N VAL A 74 2.32 -31.00 -28.20
CA VAL A 74 0.96 -30.45 -28.13
C VAL A 74 0.92 -29.32 -29.16
N ARG A 75 -0.01 -29.40 -30.12
CA ARG A 75 -0.23 -28.36 -31.14
C ARG A 75 -0.62 -27.05 -30.47
N SER A 76 0.32 -26.11 -30.33
CA SER A 76 0.03 -24.69 -30.14
C SER A 76 -0.21 -24.06 -31.51
N SER A 77 -1.47 -23.95 -31.91
CA SER A 77 -1.86 -22.96 -32.93
C SER A 77 -1.95 -21.59 -32.24
N GLN A 78 -0.80 -21.01 -31.87
CA GLN A 78 -0.71 -19.58 -31.62
C GLN A 78 -0.15 -18.96 -32.89
N SER A 79 -1.01 -18.26 -33.62
CA SER A 79 -0.57 -17.17 -34.47
C SER A 79 0.06 -16.11 -33.57
N THR A 80 1.37 -16.16 -33.37
CA THR A 80 2.13 -15.00 -32.92
C THR A 80 2.08 -13.98 -34.06
N LEU A 81 1.04 -13.15 -34.04
CA LEU A 81 1.05 -11.86 -34.71
C LEU A 81 2.21 -11.08 -34.10
N PHE A 82 3.35 -11.09 -34.78
CA PHE A 82 4.48 -10.22 -34.50
C PHE A 82 4.01 -8.78 -34.76
N ARG A 83 3.39 -8.14 -33.75
CA ARG A 83 3.08 -6.71 -33.81
C ARG A 83 4.41 -5.96 -33.70
N PRO A 84 4.74 -5.05 -34.64
CA PRO A 84 5.88 -4.16 -34.46
C PRO A 84 5.70 -3.45 -33.11
N LYS A 85 6.68 -3.56 -32.22
CA LYS A 85 6.67 -2.78 -30.98
C LYS A 85 6.70 -1.30 -31.38
N ASP A 86 5.78 -0.51 -30.84
CA ASP A 86 5.76 0.94 -31.08
C ASP A 86 7.11 1.53 -30.61
N GLU A 87 7.95 1.93 -31.57
CA GLU A 87 9.31 2.41 -31.31
C GLU A 87 9.30 3.64 -30.40
N ALA A 88 8.27 4.50 -30.50
CA ALA A 88 8.14 5.66 -29.64
C ALA A 88 7.85 5.26 -28.20
N LEU A 89 6.99 4.27 -27.97
CA LEU A 89 6.73 3.74 -26.64
C LEU A 89 8.00 3.09 -26.06
N GLN A 90 8.72 2.28 -26.83
CA GLN A 90 9.96 1.66 -26.35
C GLN A 90 11.03 2.70 -26.00
N ALA A 91 11.17 3.74 -26.82
CA ALA A 91 12.06 4.87 -26.54
C ALA A 91 11.65 5.61 -25.26
N ALA A 92 10.34 5.85 -25.07
CA ALA A 92 9.81 6.49 -23.87
C ALA A 92 10.07 5.66 -22.60
N LEU A 93 9.86 4.34 -22.64
CA LEU A 93 10.17 3.44 -21.52
C LEU A 93 11.66 3.43 -21.17
N ALA A 94 12.54 3.51 -22.16
CA ALA A 94 13.98 3.54 -21.97
C ALA A 94 14.49 4.89 -21.44
N ALA A 95 13.83 6.00 -21.81
CA ALA A 95 14.18 7.35 -21.39
C ALA A 95 13.52 7.77 -20.07
N SER A 96 12.46 7.09 -19.66
CA SER A 96 11.68 7.42 -18.48
C SER A 96 12.34 6.93 -17.19
N GLY A 97 12.34 7.77 -16.15
CA GLY A 97 12.94 7.50 -14.84
C GLY A 97 14.12 8.43 -14.52
N GLY A 98 14.39 8.65 -13.23
CA GLY A 98 15.45 9.57 -12.77
C GLY A 98 15.20 11.05 -13.12
N GLN A 99 14.05 11.36 -13.73
CA GLN A 99 13.63 12.72 -14.03
C GLN A 99 13.03 13.38 -12.77
N PRO A 100 13.09 14.72 -12.65
CA PRO A 100 12.33 15.42 -11.64
C PRO A 100 10.85 15.08 -11.72
N LEU A 101 10.21 15.07 -10.57
CA LEU A 101 8.78 14.89 -10.45
C LEU A 101 8.03 15.92 -11.31
N PRO A 102 7.14 15.49 -12.23
CA PRO A 102 6.31 16.41 -13.00
C PRO A 102 5.15 16.91 -12.15
N ASN A 103 5.46 17.63 -11.07
CA ASN A 103 4.48 18.08 -10.07
C ASN A 103 3.40 18.96 -10.72
N ALA A 104 2.13 18.59 -10.54
CA ALA A 104 1.00 19.35 -11.05
C ALA A 104 0.81 20.71 -10.35
N TYR A 105 1.28 20.83 -9.11
CA TYR A 105 1.07 22.00 -8.25
C TYR A 105 2.42 22.61 -7.84
N PRO A 106 3.08 23.38 -8.73
CA PRO A 106 4.35 24.01 -8.40
C PRO A 106 4.19 25.02 -7.25
N GLU A 107 5.28 25.17 -6.49
CA GLU A 107 5.31 25.96 -5.28
C GLU A 107 5.66 27.41 -5.55
N PRO A 108 5.05 28.37 -4.84
CA PRO A 108 5.41 29.78 -4.97
C PRO A 108 6.82 30.07 -4.42
N ALA A 109 7.52 31.02 -5.05
CA ALA A 109 8.93 31.32 -4.77
C ALA A 109 9.23 31.63 -3.30
N HIS A 110 8.29 32.24 -2.57
CA HIS A 110 8.50 32.62 -1.17
C HIS A 110 8.68 31.42 -0.22
N ARG A 111 8.16 30.24 -0.58
CA ARG A 111 8.36 29.01 0.22
C ARG A 111 9.79 28.48 0.15
N PHE A 112 10.60 28.96 -0.80
CA PHE A 112 12.00 28.59 -0.95
C PHE A 112 12.96 29.56 -0.27
N SER A 113 12.44 30.56 0.44
CA SER A 113 13.25 31.55 1.15
C SER A 113 13.02 31.45 2.65
N ALA A 114 14.11 31.31 3.40
CA ALA A 114 14.10 31.42 4.86
C ALA A 114 14.14 32.88 5.36
N GLU A 115 14.03 33.88 4.47
CA GLU A 115 13.99 35.28 4.86
C GLU A 115 12.71 35.60 5.65
N GLY A 116 12.86 36.44 6.69
CA GLY A 116 11.74 36.88 7.51
C GLY A 116 11.20 35.82 8.48
N LEU A 117 11.93 34.72 8.71
CA LEU A 117 11.61 33.80 9.79
C LEU A 117 11.69 34.51 11.15
N LEU A 118 10.71 34.24 12.01
CA LEU A 118 10.72 34.69 13.39
C LEU A 118 11.79 33.95 14.19
N ARG A 119 12.28 34.58 15.27
CA ARG A 119 13.16 33.91 16.23
C ARG A 119 12.46 32.80 17.01
N SER A 120 11.14 32.92 17.19
CA SER A 120 10.33 31.97 17.95
C SER A 120 8.96 31.79 17.31
N TYR A 121 8.47 30.56 17.35
CA TYR A 121 7.13 30.15 16.91
C TYR A 121 6.37 29.48 18.05
N ASP A 122 5.04 29.43 17.94
CA ASP A 122 4.24 28.66 18.89
C ASP A 122 4.49 27.16 18.68
N ALA A 123 4.63 26.75 17.42
CA ALA A 123 4.93 25.38 17.05
C ALA A 123 5.87 25.31 15.83
N VAL A 124 6.73 24.29 15.80
CA VAL A 124 7.38 23.85 14.57
C VAL A 124 6.83 22.50 14.15
N VAL A 125 6.47 22.36 12.88
CA VAL A 125 6.05 21.10 12.27
C VAL A 125 7.16 20.59 11.35
N VAL A 126 7.65 19.40 11.60
CA VAL A 126 8.72 18.76 10.82
C VAL A 126 8.10 17.86 9.76
N GLY A 127 8.18 18.26 8.49
CA GLY A 127 7.64 17.56 7.33
C GLY A 127 6.24 18.05 6.92
N ALA A 128 6.09 18.44 5.66
CA ALA A 128 4.85 18.93 5.04
C ALA A 128 4.07 17.82 4.32
N GLY A 129 4.12 16.58 4.83
CA GLY A 129 3.17 15.53 4.46
C GLY A 129 1.77 15.78 5.05
N GLY A 130 0.79 14.94 4.70
CA GLY A 130 -0.61 15.11 5.08
C GLY A 130 -0.87 15.36 6.57
N GLY A 131 -0.20 14.60 7.47
CA GLY A 131 -0.35 14.77 8.92
C GLY A 131 0.24 16.09 9.43
N GLY A 132 1.40 16.49 8.92
CA GLY A 132 2.05 17.76 9.27
C GLY A 132 1.27 18.97 8.78
N LEU A 133 0.79 18.94 7.53
CA LEU A 133 -0.07 20.00 6.98
C LEU A 133 -1.38 20.11 7.76
N ALA A 134 -2.03 18.99 8.07
CA ALA A 134 -3.25 18.97 8.88
C ALA A 134 -3.03 19.54 10.28
N ALA A 135 -1.91 19.19 10.92
CA ALA A 135 -1.54 19.74 12.22
C ALA A 135 -1.33 21.27 12.14
N ALA A 136 -0.54 21.75 11.18
CA ALA A 136 -0.27 23.18 11.01
C ALA A 136 -1.55 23.98 10.69
N ALA A 137 -2.42 23.48 9.81
CA ALA A 137 -3.70 24.10 9.52
C ALA A 137 -4.60 24.19 10.76
N SER A 138 -4.62 23.13 11.57
CA SER A 138 -5.36 23.10 12.83
C SER A 138 -4.82 24.08 13.87
N LEU A 139 -3.50 24.28 13.93
CA LEU A 139 -2.87 25.25 14.82
C LEU A 139 -3.20 26.69 14.41
N VAL A 140 -3.13 27.05 13.12
CA VAL A 140 -3.50 28.41 12.67
C VAL A 140 -4.99 28.71 12.91
N MET A 141 -5.87 27.72 12.80
CA MET A 141 -7.30 27.88 13.13
C MET A 141 -7.52 28.26 14.60
N LYS A 142 -6.60 27.88 15.48
CA LYS A 142 -6.61 28.22 16.90
C LYS A 142 -5.85 29.52 17.21
N GLY A 143 -5.43 30.27 16.18
CA GLY A 143 -4.71 31.54 16.33
C GLY A 143 -3.23 31.38 16.66
N LEU A 144 -2.67 30.18 16.57
CA LEU A 144 -1.26 29.90 16.79
C LEU A 144 -0.45 30.12 15.50
N LYS A 145 0.87 30.31 15.66
CA LYS A 145 1.83 30.57 14.57
C LYS A 145 2.74 29.37 14.37
N PRO A 146 2.35 28.38 13.55
CA PRO A 146 3.22 27.28 13.19
C PRO A 146 4.20 27.65 12.08
N LEU A 147 5.39 27.07 12.16
CA LEU A 147 6.37 26.99 11.08
C LEU A 147 6.48 25.54 10.61
N VAL A 148 6.14 25.27 9.34
CA VAL A 148 6.35 23.98 8.69
C VAL A 148 7.69 23.99 7.98
N LEU A 149 8.54 23.01 8.26
CA LEU A 149 9.83 22.82 7.60
C LEU A 149 9.81 21.51 6.81
N GLU A 150 9.97 21.62 5.49
CA GLU A 150 9.95 20.50 4.55
C GLU A 150 11.29 20.37 3.85
N LYS A 151 11.82 19.15 3.80
CA LYS A 151 13.12 18.84 3.17
C LYS A 151 13.05 18.94 1.65
N ALA A 152 11.93 18.53 1.05
CA ALA A 152 11.70 18.56 -0.38
C ALA A 152 11.42 19.98 -0.89
N ASP A 153 11.40 20.09 -2.22
CA ASP A 153 11.05 21.28 -2.98
C ASP A 153 9.53 21.44 -3.20
N ARG A 154 8.71 20.70 -2.44
CA ARG A 154 7.25 20.68 -2.53
C ARG A 154 6.60 20.20 -1.24
N VAL A 155 5.34 20.58 -1.02
CA VAL A 155 4.50 20.00 0.03
C VAL A 155 3.86 18.68 -0.43
N GLY A 156 3.25 17.96 0.51
CA GLY A 156 2.32 16.86 0.24
C GLY A 156 2.85 15.48 0.62
N GLY A 157 4.15 15.23 0.49
CA GLY A 157 4.72 13.90 0.72
C GLY A 157 4.05 12.87 -0.19
N ALA A 158 3.25 11.95 0.37
CA ALA A 158 2.46 10.98 -0.39
C ALA A 158 1.20 11.56 -1.07
N TRP A 159 0.77 12.78 -0.71
CA TRP A 159 -0.28 13.52 -1.39
C TRP A 159 0.32 14.28 -2.57
N VAL A 160 0.53 13.56 -3.67
CA VAL A 160 1.24 14.10 -4.84
C VAL A 160 0.46 13.80 -6.11
N THR A 161 0.29 14.83 -6.93
CA THR A 161 -0.35 14.73 -8.24
C THR A 161 0.66 15.11 -9.32
N LEU A 162 0.69 14.30 -10.37
CA LEU A 162 1.59 14.43 -11.51
C LEU A 162 0.84 15.03 -12.69
N ASN A 163 1.42 16.04 -13.34
CA ASN A 163 0.96 16.55 -14.62
C ASN A 163 1.89 16.05 -15.72
N LEU A 164 1.47 14.99 -16.41
CA LEU A 164 2.26 14.36 -17.45
C LEU A 164 2.22 15.21 -18.72
N ALA A 165 3.30 15.16 -19.49
CA ALA A 165 3.31 15.75 -20.83
C ALA A 165 2.28 15.05 -21.73
N GLY A 166 1.87 15.72 -22.81
CA GLY A 166 0.93 15.15 -23.79
C GLY A 166 1.26 15.62 -25.19
N SER A 167 1.01 14.77 -26.17
CA SER A 167 1.25 15.08 -27.57
C SER A 167 0.21 16.10 -28.08
N GLY A 168 0.68 17.12 -28.80
CA GLY A 168 -0.18 18.20 -29.28
C GLY A 168 -0.68 19.08 -28.14
N SER A 169 -2.01 19.23 -28.03
CA SER A 169 -2.66 20.02 -26.97
C SER A 169 -3.20 19.15 -25.83
N ARG A 170 -2.81 17.88 -25.75
CA ARG A 170 -3.31 16.95 -24.72
C ARG A 170 -2.65 17.22 -23.38
N HIS A 171 -3.43 17.03 -22.31
CA HIS A 171 -2.94 17.06 -20.93
C HIS A 171 -3.41 15.81 -20.20
N TYR A 172 -2.63 15.37 -19.21
CA TYR A 172 -2.94 14.21 -18.39
C TYR A 172 -2.48 14.45 -16.95
N ARG A 173 -3.36 14.18 -16.00
CA ARG A 173 -3.10 14.34 -14.57
C ARG A 173 -3.46 13.04 -13.85
N VAL A 174 -2.55 12.57 -13.01
CA VAL A 174 -2.67 11.32 -12.25
C VAL A 174 -2.13 11.53 -10.85
N ASP A 175 -2.55 10.73 -9.87
CA ASP A 175 -1.88 10.73 -8.56
C ASP A 175 -0.65 9.84 -8.55
N GLY A 176 0.43 10.36 -7.96
CA GLY A 176 1.73 9.68 -7.91
C GLY A 176 1.87 8.67 -6.78
N SER A 177 1.01 8.72 -5.76
CA SER A 177 1.05 7.75 -4.66
C SER A 177 -0.36 7.43 -4.16
N LEU A 178 -0.78 7.96 -3.01
CA LEU A 178 -2.12 7.73 -2.48
C LEU A 178 -3.16 8.46 -3.32
N HIS A 179 -4.15 7.71 -3.84
CA HIS A 179 -5.20 8.24 -4.73
C HIS A 179 -6.61 8.14 -4.14
N TRP A 180 -7.11 6.92 -3.91
CA TRP A 180 -8.45 6.68 -3.39
C TRP A 180 -8.57 6.93 -1.89
N ILE A 181 -9.72 7.46 -1.52
CA ILE A 181 -10.14 7.62 -0.13
C ILE A 181 -11.36 6.73 0.06
N ILE A 182 -11.21 5.65 0.82
CA ILE A 182 -12.32 4.74 1.14
C ILE A 182 -13.08 5.30 2.33
N ASP A 183 -13.84 6.33 1.99
CA ASP A 183 -14.65 7.13 2.87
C ASP A 183 -15.36 8.19 2.00
N GLN A 184 -16.37 8.84 2.55
CA GLN A 184 -17.18 9.86 1.88
C GLN A 184 -17.15 11.19 2.65
N PRO A 185 -17.28 12.33 1.95
CA PRO A 185 -17.26 13.66 2.57
C PRO A 185 -18.47 13.90 3.50
N SER A 186 -19.56 13.15 3.33
CA SER A 186 -20.78 13.27 4.14
C SER A 186 -21.20 11.91 4.72
N PRO A 187 -21.59 11.83 6.01
CA PRO A 187 -21.68 12.93 6.98
C PRO A 187 -20.29 13.44 7.42
N ARG A 188 -20.23 14.71 7.88
CA ARG A 188 -18.96 15.36 8.29
C ARG A 188 -18.24 14.56 9.37
N LYS A 189 -16.92 14.44 9.23
CA LYS A 189 -16.01 13.73 10.14
C LYS A 189 -14.88 14.67 10.60
N PRO A 190 -14.96 15.27 11.80
CA PRO A 190 -14.01 16.31 12.24
C PRO A 190 -12.54 15.87 12.21
N ASP A 191 -12.25 14.65 12.66
CA ASP A 191 -10.88 14.11 12.71
C ASP A 191 -10.53 13.35 11.43
N SER A 192 -10.71 13.99 10.27
CA SER A 192 -10.41 13.42 8.96
C SER A 192 -9.95 14.49 7.97
N LEU A 193 -9.45 14.07 6.81
CA LEU A 193 -9.15 14.99 5.70
C LEU A 193 -10.40 15.76 5.25
N PHE A 194 -11.56 15.12 5.17
CA PHE A 194 -12.80 15.80 4.78
C PHE A 194 -13.18 16.89 5.78
N GLY A 195 -13.16 16.57 7.08
CA GLY A 195 -13.45 17.54 8.13
C GLY A 195 -12.47 18.71 8.13
N LEU A 196 -11.18 18.43 7.91
CA LEU A 196 -10.16 19.46 7.76
C LEU A 196 -10.44 20.39 6.57
N LEU A 197 -10.76 19.82 5.40
CA LEU A 197 -11.06 20.59 4.19
C LEU A 197 -12.32 21.46 4.38
N ASP A 198 -13.35 20.93 5.04
CA ASP A 198 -14.53 21.70 5.44
C ASP A 198 -14.16 22.87 6.37
N ASP A 199 -13.33 22.60 7.38
CA ASP A 199 -12.96 23.58 8.41
C ASP A 199 -12.11 24.73 7.87
N ILE A 200 -11.29 24.49 6.85
CA ILE A 200 -10.56 25.54 6.15
C ILE A 200 -11.40 26.25 5.08
N GLY A 201 -12.63 25.79 4.83
CA GLY A 201 -13.52 26.32 3.79
C GLY A 201 -13.08 25.99 2.37
N ALA A 202 -12.40 24.84 2.17
CA ALA A 202 -11.97 24.40 0.85
C ALA A 202 -13.14 23.83 0.05
N GLU A 203 -13.36 24.37 -1.16
CA GLU A 203 -14.33 23.82 -2.10
C GLU A 203 -13.68 22.73 -2.96
N VAL A 204 -13.80 21.47 -2.53
CA VAL A 204 -13.29 20.31 -3.28
C VAL A 204 -14.46 19.57 -3.94
N GLN A 205 -14.36 19.37 -5.25
CA GLN A 205 -15.26 18.47 -5.97
C GLN A 205 -14.76 17.03 -5.83
N TRP A 206 -15.69 16.10 -5.63
CA TRP A 206 -15.39 14.70 -5.39
C TRP A 206 -16.02 13.83 -6.47
N GLY A 207 -15.19 13.00 -7.10
CA GLY A 207 -15.67 11.81 -7.81
C GLY A 207 -15.95 10.72 -6.79
N THR A 208 -17.07 10.02 -6.92
CA THR A 208 -17.44 8.92 -6.01
C THR A 208 -17.84 7.68 -6.80
N HIS A 209 -17.46 6.50 -6.30
CA HIS A 209 -17.78 5.23 -6.91
C HIS A 209 -18.24 4.17 -5.90
N ASP A 210 -19.17 3.32 -6.31
CA ASP A 210 -19.82 2.30 -5.46
C ASP A 210 -19.08 0.95 -5.41
N ASN A 211 -17.83 0.91 -5.84
CA ASN A 211 -16.95 -0.24 -5.68
C ASN A 211 -15.54 0.17 -5.27
N PHE A 212 -14.85 -0.76 -4.61
CA PHE A 212 -13.47 -0.60 -4.17
C PHE A 212 -12.49 -0.94 -5.29
N LEU A 213 -12.72 -2.08 -5.97
CA LEU A 213 -11.92 -2.53 -7.11
C LEU A 213 -12.62 -3.65 -7.89
N ARG A 214 -12.18 -3.89 -9.12
CA ARG A 214 -12.45 -5.10 -9.89
C ARG A 214 -11.26 -6.05 -9.81
N THR A 215 -11.43 -7.30 -9.41
CA THR A 215 -10.41 -8.33 -9.57
C THR A 215 -10.60 -9.03 -10.90
N VAL A 216 -9.48 -9.37 -11.55
CA VAL A 216 -9.47 -10.14 -12.80
C VAL A 216 -8.45 -11.26 -12.67
N VAL A 217 -8.93 -12.51 -12.57
CA VAL A 217 -8.07 -13.69 -12.53
C VAL A 217 -8.16 -14.43 -13.86
N ARG A 218 -7.01 -14.70 -14.48
CA ARG A 218 -6.94 -15.45 -15.73
C ARG A 218 -6.94 -16.95 -15.44
N GLU A 219 -8.01 -17.65 -15.79
CA GLU A 219 -8.09 -19.12 -15.73
C GLU A 219 -8.07 -19.70 -17.15
N GLY A 220 -6.88 -20.16 -17.57
CA GLY A 220 -6.66 -20.67 -18.92
C GLY A 220 -6.84 -19.56 -19.97
N THR A 221 -7.95 -19.61 -20.72
CA THR A 221 -8.28 -18.62 -21.78
C THR A 221 -9.38 -17.64 -21.37
N ARG A 222 -9.91 -17.75 -20.15
CA ARG A 222 -11.02 -16.92 -19.67
C ARG A 222 -10.55 -16.01 -18.54
N ASP A 223 -11.07 -14.79 -18.53
CA ASP A 223 -10.98 -13.90 -17.38
C ASP A 223 -12.19 -14.13 -16.47
N ILE A 224 -11.93 -14.33 -15.18
CA ILE A 224 -12.94 -14.29 -14.13
C ILE A 224 -12.87 -12.92 -13.50
N GLU A 225 -13.93 -12.14 -13.67
CA GLU A 225 -14.03 -10.77 -13.16
C GLU A 225 -14.96 -10.74 -11.95
N THR A 226 -14.53 -10.10 -10.87
CA THR A 226 -15.37 -9.87 -9.69
C THR A 226 -15.25 -8.41 -9.26
N ILE A 227 -16.39 -7.73 -9.10
CA ILE A 227 -16.42 -6.35 -8.61
C ILE A 227 -16.69 -6.34 -7.10
N LEU A 228 -15.82 -5.67 -6.35
CA LEU A 228 -15.92 -5.55 -4.89
C LEU A 228 -16.70 -4.31 -4.53
N HIS A 229 -18.00 -4.48 -4.30
CA HIS A 229 -18.88 -3.42 -3.87
C HIS A 229 -18.80 -3.16 -2.37
N TRP A 230 -18.90 -1.89 -1.97
CA TRP A 230 -19.08 -1.55 -0.57
C TRP A 230 -20.45 -2.03 -0.02
N ASN A 231 -21.45 -2.11 -0.89
CA ASN A 231 -22.79 -2.58 -0.53
C ASN A 231 -22.83 -4.12 -0.43
N ALA A 232 -23.23 -4.68 0.73
CA ALA A 232 -23.31 -6.13 0.94
C ALA A 232 -24.17 -6.87 -0.09
N SER A 233 -25.31 -6.29 -0.47
CA SER A 233 -26.23 -6.94 -1.40
C SER A 233 -25.64 -7.01 -2.80
N ALA A 234 -25.01 -5.92 -3.25
CA ALA A 234 -24.29 -5.89 -4.52
C ALA A 234 -23.08 -6.83 -4.50
N LEU A 235 -22.27 -6.80 -3.44
CA LEU A 235 -21.12 -7.69 -3.29
C LEU A 235 -21.52 -9.16 -3.32
N GLY A 236 -22.54 -9.55 -2.55
CA GLY A 236 -22.96 -10.93 -2.54
C GLY A 236 -23.66 -11.38 -3.82
N GLN A 237 -24.27 -10.48 -4.59
CA GLN A 237 -24.73 -10.77 -5.96
C GLN A 237 -23.54 -11.01 -6.90
N GLU A 238 -22.50 -10.19 -6.85
CA GLU A 238 -21.28 -10.38 -7.64
C GLU A 238 -20.58 -11.70 -7.29
N LEU A 239 -20.38 -11.96 -5.99
CA LEU A 239 -19.81 -13.23 -5.53
C LEU A 239 -20.67 -14.43 -5.92
N SER A 240 -22.00 -14.29 -6.04
CA SER A 240 -22.88 -15.39 -6.50
C SER A 240 -22.69 -15.70 -7.98
N LYS A 241 -22.37 -14.68 -8.79
CA LYS A 241 -22.06 -14.87 -10.22
C LYS A 241 -20.70 -15.54 -10.39
N ALA A 242 -19.70 -15.09 -9.64
CA ALA A 242 -18.35 -15.62 -9.70
C ALA A 242 -18.25 -17.04 -9.08
N PHE A 243 -19.03 -17.31 -8.02
CA PHE A 243 -19.00 -18.56 -7.25
C PHE A 243 -20.43 -19.09 -6.95
N PRO A 244 -21.06 -19.83 -7.87
CA PRO A 244 -22.45 -20.25 -7.73
C PRO A 244 -22.70 -21.40 -6.72
N SER A 245 -21.67 -21.97 -6.08
CA SER A 245 -21.84 -23.06 -5.10
C SER A 245 -22.37 -22.57 -3.74
N GLY A 246 -22.94 -23.47 -2.93
CA GLY A 246 -23.71 -23.19 -1.70
C GLY A 246 -23.03 -22.39 -0.58
N THR A 247 -21.77 -21.99 -0.74
CA THR A 247 -21.05 -21.09 0.15
C THR A 247 -21.60 -19.66 0.08
N THR A 248 -22.02 -19.16 -1.08
CA THR A 248 -22.38 -17.73 -1.24
C THR A 248 -23.63 -17.27 -0.45
N PRO A 249 -24.72 -18.04 -0.36
CA PRO A 249 -25.86 -17.68 0.49
C PRO A 249 -25.50 -17.54 1.98
N ALA A 250 -24.52 -18.33 2.46
CA ALA A 250 -24.04 -18.23 3.83
C ALA A 250 -23.29 -16.91 4.06
N LEU A 251 -22.41 -16.50 3.12
CA LEU A 251 -21.69 -15.22 3.21
C LEU A 251 -22.64 -14.03 3.18
N LEU A 252 -23.62 -14.06 2.26
CA LEU A 252 -24.66 -13.06 2.16
C LEU A 252 -25.41 -12.91 3.49
N SER A 253 -25.79 -14.04 4.11
CA SER A 253 -26.44 -14.02 5.42
C SER A 253 -25.55 -13.42 6.50
N TYR A 254 -24.22 -13.62 6.46
CA TYR A 254 -23.29 -13.00 7.40
C TYR A 254 -23.11 -11.49 7.16
N LEU A 255 -22.89 -11.07 5.91
CA LEU A 255 -22.69 -9.66 5.54
C LEU A 255 -23.93 -8.78 5.74
N GLN A 256 -25.12 -9.39 5.83
CA GLN A 256 -26.40 -8.73 6.07
C GLN A 256 -26.80 -8.70 7.55
N GLN A 257 -26.09 -9.40 8.44
CA GLN A 257 -26.38 -9.35 9.87
C GLN A 257 -25.92 -8.01 10.48
N PRO A 258 -26.77 -7.34 11.28
CA PRO A 258 -26.43 -6.07 11.91
C PRO A 258 -25.49 -6.21 13.12
N ASP A 259 -25.40 -7.39 13.74
CA ASP A 259 -24.53 -7.69 14.88
C ASP A 259 -23.63 -8.89 14.57
N HIS A 260 -22.30 -8.70 14.63
CA HIS A 260 -21.30 -9.68 14.20
C HIS A 260 -20.75 -10.59 15.33
N ASP A 261 -21.48 -10.76 16.43
CA ASP A 261 -21.05 -11.51 17.63
C ASP A 261 -20.77 -13.01 17.37
N GLN A 262 -21.19 -13.57 16.22
CA GLN A 262 -20.95 -14.96 15.81
C GLN A 262 -19.89 -15.11 14.69
N GLY A 263 -19.22 -14.01 14.30
CA GLY A 263 -18.27 -13.97 13.18
C GLY A 263 -17.16 -15.03 13.21
N PRO A 264 -16.55 -15.35 14.36
CA PRO A 264 -15.50 -16.38 14.45
C PRO A 264 -15.95 -17.81 14.12
N LEU A 265 -17.15 -18.19 14.54
CA LEU A 265 -17.72 -19.52 14.30
C LEU A 265 -18.20 -19.65 12.85
N PHE A 266 -18.76 -18.58 12.27
CA PHE A 266 -19.12 -18.54 10.85
C PHE A 266 -17.87 -18.61 9.95
N ALA A 267 -16.86 -17.78 10.22
CA ALA A 267 -15.62 -17.72 9.46
C ALA A 267 -14.87 -19.07 9.44
N SER A 268 -14.72 -19.71 10.58
CA SER A 268 -14.02 -21.01 10.67
C SER A 268 -14.72 -22.15 9.92
N ALA A 269 -16.04 -22.10 9.76
CA ALA A 269 -16.81 -23.07 8.97
C ALA A 269 -16.88 -22.69 7.47
N PHE A 270 -16.95 -21.41 7.15
CA PHE A 270 -17.05 -20.89 5.79
C PHE A 270 -15.79 -21.24 4.97
N PHE A 271 -14.59 -20.95 5.49
CA PHE A 271 -13.32 -21.03 4.75
C PHE A 271 -12.72 -22.45 4.62
N GLN A 272 -13.43 -23.52 4.99
CA GLN A 272 -12.94 -24.90 4.84
C GLN A 272 -13.12 -25.48 3.44
N THR A 273 -13.78 -24.77 2.52
CA THR A 273 -14.02 -25.22 1.15
C THR A 273 -13.16 -24.45 0.15
N ALA A 274 -12.78 -25.09 -0.97
CA ALA A 274 -12.00 -24.43 -2.03
C ALA A 274 -12.70 -23.17 -2.58
N THR A 275 -14.03 -23.18 -2.70
CA THR A 275 -14.80 -21.99 -3.09
C THR A 275 -14.64 -20.86 -2.07
N ALA A 276 -14.66 -21.18 -0.79
CA ALA A 276 -14.50 -20.18 0.25
C ALA A 276 -13.07 -19.64 0.32
N ALA A 277 -12.06 -20.45 0.03
CA ALA A 277 -10.67 -19.98 -0.11
C ALA A 277 -10.53 -18.95 -1.25
N ASN A 278 -11.18 -19.18 -2.41
CA ASN A 278 -11.19 -18.22 -3.51
C ASN A 278 -11.94 -16.93 -3.14
N ILE A 279 -13.10 -17.03 -2.51
CA ILE A 279 -13.81 -15.83 -1.99
C ILE A 279 -12.95 -15.07 -0.98
N GLY A 280 -12.24 -15.79 -0.10
CA GLY A 280 -11.32 -15.20 0.87
C GLY A 280 -10.18 -14.45 0.22
N SER A 281 -9.61 -15.00 -0.84
CA SER A 281 -8.56 -14.33 -1.58
C SER A 281 -9.01 -13.06 -2.29
N ILE A 282 -10.27 -13.02 -2.73
CA ILE A 282 -10.87 -11.84 -3.36
C ILE A 282 -11.08 -10.75 -2.33
N LEU A 283 -11.60 -11.09 -1.17
CA LEU A 283 -11.72 -10.14 -0.05
C LEU A 283 -10.33 -9.71 0.46
N GLN A 284 -9.34 -10.61 0.42
CA GLN A 284 -7.95 -10.28 0.75
C GLN A 284 -7.28 -9.41 -0.33
N ALA A 285 -7.72 -9.48 -1.59
CA ALA A 285 -7.22 -8.62 -2.65
C ALA A 285 -7.53 -7.15 -2.38
N GLU A 286 -8.71 -6.90 -1.83
CA GLU A 286 -9.13 -5.60 -1.32
C GLU A 286 -8.24 -5.12 -0.17
N GLU A 287 -7.93 -6.02 0.78
CA GLU A 287 -7.06 -5.68 1.90
C GLU A 287 -5.65 -5.33 1.45
N TRP A 288 -5.12 -6.12 0.53
CA TRP A 288 -3.83 -5.86 -0.08
C TRP A 288 -3.80 -4.56 -0.86
N TYR A 289 -4.85 -4.30 -1.64
CA TYR A 289 -4.97 -3.08 -2.40
C TYR A 289 -4.92 -1.84 -1.51
N ILE A 290 -5.53 -1.93 -0.34
CA ILE A 290 -5.74 -0.78 0.55
C ILE A 290 -4.60 -0.60 1.55
N LEU A 291 -4.00 -1.70 2.00
CA LEU A 291 -2.99 -1.68 3.07
C LEU A 291 -1.59 -1.98 2.57
N SER A 292 -1.41 -2.65 1.44
CA SER A 292 -0.09 -3.04 0.90
C SER A 292 0.83 -3.84 1.82
N ASN A 293 0.33 -4.38 2.93
CA ASN A 293 1.16 -4.73 4.09
C ASN A 293 0.99 -6.17 4.62
N VAL A 294 0.22 -7.04 3.96
CA VAL A 294 -0.28 -8.29 4.56
C VAL A 294 0.38 -9.55 3.98
N GLN A 295 1.69 -9.74 4.20
CA GLN A 295 2.50 -10.83 3.58
C GLN A 295 1.98 -12.27 3.77
N GLN A 296 1.02 -12.50 4.67
CA GLN A 296 0.47 -13.81 4.98
C GLN A 296 -1.05 -13.82 4.73
N SER A 297 -1.59 -14.98 4.39
CA SER A 297 -3.03 -15.23 4.45
C SER A 297 -3.52 -14.97 5.88
N LEU A 298 -4.35 -13.93 6.07
CA LEU A 298 -4.95 -13.68 7.37
C LEU A 298 -5.98 -14.76 7.72
N PRO A 299 -6.25 -14.95 9.03
CA PRO A 299 -7.44 -15.66 9.44
C PRO A 299 -8.66 -15.02 8.80
N ALA A 300 -9.54 -15.87 8.28
CA ALA A 300 -10.85 -15.53 7.75
C ALA A 300 -11.62 -14.45 8.54
N THR A 301 -11.57 -14.53 9.86
CA THR A 301 -12.23 -13.60 10.78
C THR A 301 -11.69 -12.18 10.68
N SER A 302 -10.39 -12.04 10.47
CA SER A 302 -9.73 -10.74 10.34
C SER A 302 -10.11 -10.10 9.01
N ILE A 303 -10.14 -10.88 7.93
CA ILE A 303 -10.59 -10.43 6.60
C ILE A 303 -12.04 -9.95 6.68
N LEU A 304 -12.93 -10.71 7.32
CA LEU A 304 -14.34 -10.34 7.45
C LEU A 304 -14.55 -9.09 8.33
N GLY A 305 -13.86 -8.98 9.46
CA GLY A 305 -13.91 -7.77 10.29
C GLY A 305 -13.35 -6.53 9.59
N TRP A 306 -12.34 -6.73 8.74
CA TRP A 306 -11.77 -5.66 7.93
C TRP A 306 -12.71 -5.21 6.80
N VAL A 307 -13.33 -6.16 6.07
CA VAL A 307 -14.37 -5.88 5.08
C VAL A 307 -15.51 -5.09 5.73
N ASP A 308 -15.97 -5.49 6.92
CA ASP A 308 -17.01 -4.76 7.64
C ASP A 308 -16.58 -3.32 8.00
N SER A 309 -15.34 -3.16 8.49
CA SER A 309 -14.75 -1.85 8.78
C SER A 309 -14.75 -0.91 7.56
N LEU A 310 -14.39 -1.40 6.37
CA LEU A 310 -14.45 -0.59 5.16
C LEU A 310 -15.87 -0.24 4.75
N ARG A 311 -16.77 -1.21 4.83
CA ARG A 311 -18.17 -1.01 4.46
C ARG A 311 -18.85 0.02 5.35
N SER A 312 -18.43 0.14 6.62
CA SER A 312 -18.89 1.19 7.52
C SER A 312 -18.49 2.61 7.08
N LYS A 313 -17.43 2.75 6.26
CA LYS A 313 -16.94 4.05 5.77
C LYS A 313 -17.71 4.54 4.54
N GLY A 314 -18.26 3.64 3.73
CA GLY A 314 -19.09 3.94 2.57
C GLY A 314 -18.34 3.84 1.22
N PRO A 315 -18.76 4.57 0.19
CA PRO A 315 -18.17 4.49 -1.15
C PRO A 315 -16.74 5.06 -1.20
N THR A 316 -16.04 4.80 -2.31
CA THR A 316 -14.70 5.35 -2.55
C THR A 316 -14.82 6.74 -3.17
N SER A 317 -14.06 7.70 -2.63
CA SER A 317 -13.98 9.07 -3.09
C SER A 317 -12.61 9.40 -3.69
N TYR A 318 -12.60 10.35 -4.63
CA TYR A 318 -11.40 10.90 -5.26
C TYR A 318 -11.54 12.42 -5.43
N PRO A 319 -10.56 13.22 -4.99
CA PRO A 319 -10.63 14.67 -5.19
C PRO A 319 -10.38 15.01 -6.65
N HIS A 320 -11.27 15.77 -7.28
CA HIS A 320 -10.96 16.41 -8.56
C HIS A 320 -9.71 17.27 -8.38
N GLY A 321 -8.73 17.11 -9.26
CA GLY A 321 -7.40 17.70 -9.04
C GLY A 321 -6.35 16.76 -8.46
N GLY A 322 -6.74 15.61 -7.91
CA GLY A 322 -5.84 14.66 -7.26
C GLY A 322 -5.39 15.08 -5.86
N SER A 323 -4.73 14.17 -5.14
CA SER A 323 -4.36 14.34 -3.73
C SER A 323 -3.38 15.49 -3.48
N GLY A 324 -2.50 15.80 -4.43
CA GLY A 324 -1.62 16.97 -4.38
C GLY A 324 -2.36 18.30 -4.36
N HIS A 325 -3.59 18.36 -4.90
CA HIS A 325 -4.44 19.54 -4.81
C HIS A 325 -4.81 19.83 -3.35
N ASN A 326 -5.15 18.80 -2.58
CA ASN A 326 -5.47 18.92 -1.16
C ASN A 326 -4.27 19.46 -0.37
N ALA A 327 -3.07 18.93 -0.63
CA ALA A 327 -1.84 19.44 -0.01
C ALA A 327 -1.62 20.93 -0.28
N LYS A 328 -1.83 21.35 -1.54
CA LYS A 328 -1.71 22.76 -1.96
C LYS A 328 -2.73 23.66 -1.24
N LEU A 329 -4.00 23.26 -1.20
CA LEU A 329 -5.06 24.02 -0.52
C LEU A 329 -4.75 24.21 0.97
N VAL A 330 -4.32 23.15 1.66
CA VAL A 330 -3.98 23.22 3.08
C VAL A 330 -2.75 24.11 3.32
N ALA A 331 -1.70 23.99 2.49
CA ALA A 331 -0.52 24.84 2.58
C ALA A 331 -0.83 26.33 2.34
N ASP A 332 -1.64 26.64 1.33
CA ASP A 332 -2.08 28.01 1.04
C ASP A 332 -2.91 28.58 2.20
N TYR A 333 -3.78 27.77 2.79
CA TYR A 333 -4.57 28.17 3.94
C TYR A 333 -3.69 28.53 5.15
N ILE A 334 -2.69 27.69 5.47
CA ILE A 334 -1.74 27.95 6.56
C ILE A 334 -1.10 29.34 6.40
N GLU A 335 -0.60 29.64 5.20
CA GLU A 335 0.04 30.93 4.90
C GLU A 335 -0.95 32.10 4.95
N SER A 336 -2.17 31.91 4.45
CA SER A 336 -3.23 32.93 4.50
C SER A 336 -3.62 33.34 5.92
N LYS A 337 -3.37 32.46 6.91
CA LYS A 337 -3.62 32.69 8.33
C LYS A 337 -2.36 33.11 9.11
N GLY A 338 -1.24 33.34 8.42
CA GLY A 338 0.00 33.85 9.02
C GLY A 338 0.96 32.76 9.52
N GLY A 339 0.66 31.48 9.30
CA GLY A 339 1.65 30.42 9.41
C GLY A 339 2.71 30.51 8.30
N LYS A 340 3.79 29.74 8.43
CA LYS A 340 4.86 29.68 7.43
C LYS A 340 5.09 28.25 6.96
N VAL A 341 5.31 28.06 5.66
CA VAL A 341 5.75 26.79 5.07
C VAL A 341 7.04 27.04 4.32
N ILE A 342 8.14 26.43 4.75
CA ILE A 342 9.45 26.59 4.14
C ILE A 342 9.94 25.24 3.62
N LEU A 343 10.26 25.22 2.34
CA LEU A 343 10.73 24.07 1.57
C LEU A 343 12.26 24.03 1.59
N ASN A 344 12.84 22.94 1.07
CA ASN A 344 14.29 22.72 1.03
C ASN A 344 14.98 22.93 2.39
N SER A 345 14.29 22.60 3.48
CA SER A 345 14.63 22.87 4.86
C SER A 345 14.61 21.57 5.65
N GLU A 346 15.75 20.89 5.67
CA GLU A 346 15.91 19.60 6.35
C GLU A 346 16.17 19.83 7.84
N VAL A 347 15.26 19.42 8.71
CA VAL A 347 15.51 19.42 10.16
C VAL A 347 16.61 18.42 10.51
N THR A 348 17.65 18.91 11.18
CA THR A 348 18.85 18.16 11.55
C THR A 348 18.93 17.86 13.04
N ARG A 349 18.18 18.60 13.88
CA ARG A 349 18.05 18.32 15.32
C ARG A 349 16.74 18.87 15.87
N ILE A 350 16.08 18.11 16.75
CA ILE A 350 15.03 18.62 17.64
C ILE A 350 15.68 18.93 18.97
N LEU A 351 15.56 20.17 19.43
CA LEU A 351 16.23 20.66 20.63
C LEU A 351 15.34 20.36 21.84
N VAL A 352 15.91 19.65 22.82
CA VAL A 352 15.23 19.22 24.04
C VAL A 352 16.07 19.64 25.24
N GLU A 353 15.43 20.25 26.23
CA GLU A 353 16.01 20.60 27.52
C GLU A 353 15.41 19.76 28.64
N GLY A 354 16.16 19.60 29.74
CA GLY A 354 15.75 18.79 30.89
C GLY A 354 15.92 17.29 30.67
N THR A 355 15.48 16.50 31.65
CA THR A 355 15.45 15.03 31.60
C THR A 355 14.13 14.52 32.15
N ASP A 356 13.76 13.28 31.79
CA ASP A 356 12.60 12.57 32.33
C ASP A 356 11.30 13.40 32.22
N ALA A 357 10.51 13.49 33.30
CA ALA A 357 9.25 14.24 33.35
C ALA A 357 9.41 15.76 33.12
N ALA A 358 10.63 16.31 33.24
CA ALA A 358 10.94 17.71 32.96
C ALA A 358 11.40 17.95 31.52
N ALA A 359 11.57 16.91 30.70
CA ALA A 359 12.04 17.05 29.33
C ALA A 359 11.05 17.85 28.47
N ARG A 360 11.52 18.90 27.80
CA ARG A 360 10.69 19.75 26.92
C ARG A 360 11.44 20.11 25.65
N VAL A 361 10.75 20.14 24.52
CA VAL A 361 11.30 20.78 23.32
C VAL A 361 11.32 22.29 23.47
N ASN A 362 12.34 22.94 22.91
CA ASN A 362 12.47 24.40 22.89
C ASN A 362 12.77 24.97 21.49
N GLY A 363 12.92 24.12 20.47
CA GLY A 363 13.20 24.54 19.11
C GLY A 363 13.73 23.44 18.21
N VAL A 364 14.20 23.82 17.02
CA VAL A 364 14.85 22.92 16.07
C VAL A 364 16.06 23.57 15.41
N ARG A 365 17.03 22.75 15.00
CA ARG A 365 18.03 23.11 13.99
C ARG A 365 17.65 22.49 12.65
N PHE A 366 17.86 23.24 11.59
CA PHE A 366 17.59 22.79 10.23
C PHE A 366 18.59 23.38 9.26
N ARG A 367 18.77 22.69 8.14
CA ARG A 367 19.61 23.11 7.04
C ARG A 367 18.73 23.54 5.88
N HIS A 368 18.80 24.83 5.54
CA HIS A 368 18.05 25.41 4.44
C HIS A 368 18.93 25.49 3.19
N ARG A 369 18.38 25.07 2.04
CA ARG A 369 18.98 25.29 0.73
C ARG A 369 18.15 26.33 -0.03
N ASP A 370 18.75 27.49 -0.22
CA ASP A 370 18.17 28.54 -1.06
C ASP A 370 18.32 28.14 -2.54
N MET A 371 17.22 28.11 -3.28
CA MET A 371 17.22 27.64 -4.67
C MET A 371 17.76 28.67 -5.67
N GLN A 372 17.77 29.96 -5.32
CA GLN A 372 18.26 31.01 -6.21
C GLN A 372 19.79 31.08 -6.20
N SER A 373 20.38 31.02 -5.01
CA SER A 373 21.82 31.09 -4.77
C SER A 373 22.49 29.72 -4.74
N GLY A 374 21.74 28.65 -4.51
CA GLY A 374 22.25 27.29 -4.29
C GLY A 374 22.94 27.09 -2.94
N MET A 375 23.03 28.14 -2.10
CA MET A 375 23.73 28.11 -0.82
C MET A 375 22.96 27.26 0.20
N GLN A 376 23.72 26.54 1.03
CA GLN A 376 23.18 25.85 2.19
C GLN A 376 23.58 26.57 3.47
N GLN A 377 22.64 26.73 4.38
CA GLN A 377 22.85 27.39 5.66
C GLN A 377 22.20 26.59 6.78
N ASP A 378 22.95 26.37 7.86
CA ASP A 378 22.39 25.83 9.09
C ASP A 378 21.76 26.95 9.90
N MET A 379 20.52 26.73 10.32
CA MET A 379 19.68 27.69 11.03
C MET A 379 19.08 27.05 12.28
N GLU A 380 18.69 27.89 13.23
CA GLU A 380 18.03 27.48 14.46
C GLU A 380 16.82 28.40 14.71
N VAL A 381 15.70 27.81 15.14
CA VAL A 381 14.48 28.53 15.50
C VAL A 381 13.92 27.97 16.80
N ASN A 382 13.47 28.87 17.68
CA ASN A 382 12.83 28.48 18.92
C ASN A 382 11.36 28.11 18.68
N ALA A 383 10.85 27.17 19.46
CA ALA A 383 9.45 26.76 19.40
C ALA A 383 8.96 26.29 20.77
N SER A 384 7.73 26.68 21.13
CA SER A 384 7.11 26.20 22.36
C SER A 384 6.66 24.73 22.26
N THR A 385 6.43 24.23 21.05
CA THR A 385 6.22 22.80 20.78
C THR A 385 6.79 22.40 19.42
N VAL A 386 7.03 21.10 19.23
CA VAL A 386 7.41 20.48 17.97
C VAL A 386 6.48 19.31 17.67
N ILE A 387 5.97 19.24 16.44
CA ILE A 387 5.22 18.11 15.91
C ILE A 387 6.04 17.48 14.78
N SER A 388 6.38 16.20 14.90
CA SER A 388 7.16 15.47 13.91
C SER A 388 6.27 14.60 13.03
N ASN A 389 6.29 14.83 11.72
CA ASN A 389 5.54 14.06 10.72
C ASN A 389 6.48 13.25 9.79
N ILE A 390 7.64 12.84 10.30
CA ILE A 390 8.62 12.07 9.54
C ILE A 390 8.77 10.66 10.10
N PHE A 391 9.51 9.79 9.40
CA PHE A 391 9.82 8.43 9.84
C PHE A 391 10.22 8.36 11.33
N LEU A 392 9.55 7.50 12.10
CA LEU A 392 9.68 7.46 13.56
C LEU A 392 11.13 7.21 14.03
N PRO A 393 11.90 6.24 13.51
CA PRO A 393 13.32 6.09 13.84
C PRO A 393 14.15 7.34 13.55
N ARG A 394 13.84 8.09 12.48
CA ARG A 394 14.50 9.37 12.21
C ARG A 394 14.11 10.42 13.26
N THR A 395 12.86 10.46 13.68
CA THR A 395 12.41 11.33 14.78
C THR A 395 13.15 11.00 16.08
N ILE A 396 13.27 9.72 16.44
CA ILE A 396 14.01 9.25 17.61
C ILE A 396 15.47 9.72 17.55
N GLU A 397 16.11 9.63 16.39
CA GLU A 397 17.48 10.11 16.18
C GLU A 397 17.58 11.64 16.37
N LEU A 398 16.68 12.41 15.75
CA LEU A 398 16.66 13.88 15.82
C LEU A 398 16.42 14.41 17.23
N VAL A 399 15.61 13.72 18.04
CA VAL A 399 15.36 14.02 19.45
C VAL A 399 16.51 13.52 20.33
N GLY A 400 17.06 12.34 20.01
CA GLY A 400 18.07 11.63 20.80
C GLY A 400 17.46 10.48 21.60
N ARG A 401 18.05 9.29 21.46
CA ARG A 401 17.57 8.03 22.05
C ARG A 401 17.37 8.06 23.57
N SER A 402 18.10 8.90 24.30
CA SER A 402 18.02 8.99 25.76
C SER A 402 16.67 9.51 26.29
N PHE A 403 15.85 10.13 25.45
CA PHE A 403 14.53 10.64 25.82
C PHE A 403 13.39 9.63 25.59
N TRP A 404 13.73 8.45 25.07
CA TRP A 404 12.79 7.42 24.69
C TRP A 404 12.97 6.19 25.56
N GLU A 405 11.87 5.46 25.77
CA GLU A 405 11.92 4.18 26.43
C GLU A 405 12.67 3.17 25.55
N PRO A 406 13.70 2.46 26.07
CA PRO A 406 14.47 1.52 25.27
C PRO A 406 13.62 0.46 24.53
N PRO A 407 12.58 -0.15 25.14
CA PRO A 407 11.72 -1.10 24.42
C PRO A 407 10.96 -0.49 23.24
N PHE A 408 10.60 0.80 23.33
CA PHE A 408 9.91 1.50 22.24
C PHE A 408 10.87 1.80 21.09
N VAL A 409 12.09 2.25 21.40
CA VAL A 409 13.15 2.45 20.39
C VAL A 409 13.44 1.14 19.67
N GLU A 410 13.61 0.06 20.42
CA GLU A 410 13.84 -1.28 19.85
C GLU A 410 12.69 -1.73 18.96
N ALA A 411 11.44 -1.52 19.38
CA ALA A 411 10.26 -1.82 18.58
C ALA A 411 10.22 -1.02 17.28
N ALA A 412 10.51 0.28 17.32
CA ALA A 412 10.50 1.14 16.13
C ALA A 412 11.62 0.77 15.14
N GLU A 413 12.80 0.41 15.63
CA GLU A 413 13.98 0.12 14.81
C GLU A 413 13.97 -1.29 14.21
N LYS A 414 13.38 -2.27 14.91
CA LYS A 414 13.27 -3.66 14.43
C LYS A 414 12.08 -3.91 13.53
N SER A 415 11.11 -2.99 13.49
CA SER A 415 9.91 -3.15 12.66
C SER A 415 10.26 -3.07 11.18
N SER A 416 9.84 -4.09 10.43
CA SER A 416 10.01 -4.11 8.98
C SER A 416 9.14 -3.06 8.32
N LEU A 417 9.61 -2.57 7.18
CA LEU A 417 8.85 -1.67 6.33
C LEU A 417 7.94 -2.48 5.42
N ALA A 418 6.79 -1.90 5.11
CA ALA A 418 5.95 -2.32 4.02
C ALA A 418 6.70 -2.37 2.68
N TYR A 419 6.17 -3.11 1.69
CA TYR A 419 6.81 -3.23 0.38
C TYR A 419 7.01 -1.86 -0.27
N ALA A 420 8.02 -1.79 -1.13
CA ALA A 420 8.27 -0.61 -1.94
C ALA A 420 7.26 -0.52 -3.09
N THR A 421 7.25 0.61 -3.77
CA THR A 421 6.30 0.88 -4.85
C THR A 421 6.97 0.95 -6.21
N PHE A 422 6.28 0.47 -7.24
CA PHE A 422 6.62 0.71 -8.63
C PHE A 422 5.36 1.09 -9.42
N SER A 423 5.46 2.15 -10.22
CA SER A 423 4.33 2.65 -11.00
C SER A 423 4.73 3.11 -12.39
N VAL A 424 3.81 2.92 -13.34
CA VAL A 424 3.90 3.45 -14.72
C VAL A 424 2.69 4.36 -14.93
N TYR A 425 2.94 5.62 -15.25
CA TYR A 425 1.92 6.64 -15.49
C TYR A 425 1.91 7.00 -16.96
N PHE A 426 0.72 7.11 -17.55
CA PHE A 426 0.59 7.52 -18.95
C PHE A 426 -0.82 8.02 -19.29
N GLY A 427 -0.87 8.84 -20.31
CA GLY A 427 -2.08 9.17 -21.05
C GLY A 427 -2.39 8.14 -22.13
N VAL A 428 -3.67 7.94 -22.39
CA VAL A 428 -4.21 7.13 -23.48
C VAL A 428 -4.91 8.06 -24.47
N LYS A 429 -4.54 7.99 -25.75
CA LYS A 429 -5.03 8.87 -26.83
C LYS A 429 -6.49 8.62 -27.20
N ASP A 430 -6.98 7.40 -26.98
CA ASP A 430 -8.35 6.95 -27.26
C ASP A 430 -8.85 6.08 -26.11
N ASN A 431 -9.71 6.64 -25.26
CA ASN A 431 -10.19 5.97 -24.05
C ASN A 431 -11.12 4.78 -24.32
N ARG A 432 -11.54 4.53 -25.57
CA ARG A 432 -12.37 3.35 -25.91
C ARG A 432 -11.64 2.04 -25.65
N VAL A 433 -10.31 2.05 -25.64
CA VAL A 433 -9.51 0.87 -25.27
C VAL A 433 -9.74 0.43 -23.82
N LEU A 434 -10.22 1.34 -22.96
CA LEU A 434 -10.52 1.09 -21.55
C LEU A 434 -12.00 0.73 -21.31
N GLU A 435 -12.79 0.52 -22.37
CA GLU A 435 -14.24 0.21 -22.27
C GLU A 435 -14.53 -0.95 -21.30
N ARG A 436 -13.67 -1.98 -21.29
CA ARG A 436 -13.81 -3.14 -20.41
C ARG A 436 -13.77 -2.79 -18.92
N MET A 437 -13.09 -1.70 -18.54
CA MET A 437 -12.99 -1.25 -17.16
C MET A 437 -14.15 -0.36 -16.73
N ARG A 438 -15.01 0.14 -17.65
CA ARG A 438 -16.04 1.12 -17.29
C ARG A 438 -16.91 0.63 -16.13
N GLY A 439 -17.17 1.55 -15.19
CA GLY A 439 -17.89 1.27 -13.95
C GLY A 439 -17.02 0.64 -12.85
N SER A 440 -15.70 0.61 -13.04
CA SER A 440 -14.72 0.32 -11.98
C SER A 440 -13.45 1.10 -12.31
N PRO A 441 -13.15 2.20 -11.59
CA PRO A 441 -11.96 3.01 -11.82
C PRO A 441 -10.66 2.21 -11.74
N THR A 442 -10.67 1.14 -10.93
CA THR A 442 -9.52 0.28 -10.65
C THR A 442 -9.81 -1.16 -11.07
N SER A 443 -8.88 -1.80 -11.76
CA SER A 443 -8.90 -3.24 -12.05
C SER A 443 -7.56 -3.89 -11.68
N LEU A 444 -7.60 -4.81 -10.72
CA LEU A 444 -6.47 -5.60 -10.26
C LEU A 444 -6.40 -6.91 -11.05
N LEU A 445 -5.42 -6.98 -11.95
CA LEU A 445 -5.12 -8.16 -12.75
C LEU A 445 -4.29 -9.12 -11.91
N LEU A 446 -4.65 -10.41 -11.88
CA LEU A 446 -4.09 -11.45 -10.97
C LEU A 446 -3.83 -12.74 -11.76
N ASP A 447 -2.72 -13.42 -11.46
CA ASP A 447 -2.42 -14.72 -12.07
C ASP A 447 -3.17 -15.85 -11.37
N SER A 448 -3.34 -15.72 -10.05
CA SER A 448 -4.11 -16.66 -9.24
C SER A 448 -4.73 -15.97 -8.03
N HIS A 449 -5.70 -16.66 -7.45
CA HIS A 449 -6.29 -16.37 -6.14
C HIS A 449 -5.32 -16.67 -4.97
N ASP A 450 -4.15 -17.28 -5.23
CA ASP A 450 -3.17 -17.57 -4.18
C ASP A 450 -2.21 -16.39 -3.99
N TRP A 451 -2.49 -15.55 -2.99
CA TRP A 451 -1.66 -14.41 -2.66
C TRP A 451 -0.24 -14.80 -2.24
N ALA A 452 -0.06 -15.88 -1.49
CA ALA A 452 1.28 -16.31 -1.09
C ALA A 452 2.13 -16.67 -2.33
N GLN A 453 1.53 -17.35 -3.31
CA GLN A 453 2.16 -17.63 -4.59
C GLN A 453 2.48 -16.34 -5.37
N ASN A 454 1.55 -15.40 -5.43
CA ASN A 454 1.75 -14.10 -6.08
C ASN A 454 2.91 -13.33 -5.42
N PHE A 455 2.97 -13.24 -4.10
CA PHE A 455 4.09 -12.58 -3.41
C PHE A 455 5.42 -13.31 -3.58
N ALA A 456 5.43 -14.65 -3.56
CA ALA A 456 6.64 -15.42 -3.80
C ALA A 456 7.21 -15.13 -5.21
N ARG A 457 6.34 -14.96 -6.21
CA ARG A 457 6.71 -14.59 -7.59
C ARG A 457 7.18 -13.13 -7.70
N MET A 458 6.47 -12.20 -7.07
CA MET A 458 6.86 -10.79 -7.00
C MET A 458 8.25 -10.63 -6.37
N ASN A 459 8.53 -11.39 -5.29
CA ASN A 459 9.84 -11.42 -4.63
C ASN A 459 10.97 -12.04 -5.49
N ARG A 460 10.65 -12.63 -6.65
CA ARG A 460 11.63 -13.05 -7.67
C ARG A 460 11.71 -12.08 -8.86
N GLY A 461 11.01 -10.96 -8.81
CA GLY A 461 11.00 -9.94 -9.88
C GLY A 461 10.07 -10.26 -11.05
N GLU A 462 9.11 -11.17 -10.84
CA GLU A 462 8.00 -11.42 -11.76
C GLU A 462 6.89 -10.36 -11.57
N VAL A 463 5.90 -10.33 -12.47
CA VAL A 463 4.74 -9.41 -12.41
C VAL A 463 3.44 -10.23 -12.30
N PRO A 464 3.21 -10.90 -11.15
CA PRO A 464 2.07 -11.79 -10.96
C PRO A 464 0.76 -11.04 -10.72
N PHE A 465 0.80 -9.72 -10.55
CA PHE A 465 -0.37 -8.86 -10.47
C PHE A 465 -0.05 -7.42 -10.87
N VAL A 466 -1.06 -6.70 -11.37
CA VAL A 466 -0.95 -5.28 -11.74
C VAL A 466 -2.28 -4.62 -11.44
N ASP A 467 -2.25 -3.53 -10.70
CA ASP A 467 -3.38 -2.59 -10.64
C ASP A 467 -3.34 -1.70 -11.88
N VAL A 468 -4.46 -1.64 -12.61
CA VAL A 468 -4.75 -0.66 -13.65
C VAL A 468 -5.80 0.32 -13.14
N THR A 469 -5.44 1.59 -13.04
CA THR A 469 -6.34 2.67 -12.60
C THR A 469 -6.59 3.67 -13.72
N ASP A 470 -7.85 3.97 -14.02
CA ASP A 470 -8.30 5.05 -14.91
C ASP A 470 -8.91 6.20 -14.10
N TYR A 471 -8.12 7.25 -13.89
CA TYR A 471 -8.52 8.42 -13.11
C TYR A 471 -9.67 9.19 -13.76
N THR A 472 -9.83 9.08 -15.07
CA THR A 472 -10.81 9.84 -15.86
C THR A 472 -12.26 9.49 -15.51
N GLN A 473 -12.48 8.27 -14.99
CA GLN A 473 -13.79 7.86 -14.49
C GLN A 473 -14.22 8.63 -13.23
N MET A 474 -13.25 9.19 -12.49
CA MET A 474 -13.46 9.86 -11.20
C MET A 474 -13.23 11.38 -11.29
N ASP A 475 -12.27 11.83 -12.09
CA ASP A 475 -12.03 13.24 -12.42
C ASP A 475 -11.96 13.38 -13.95
N PRO A 476 -13.07 13.64 -14.66
CA PRO A 476 -13.05 13.86 -16.11
C PRO A 476 -12.17 15.05 -16.54
N GLY A 477 -11.85 15.98 -15.63
CA GLY A 477 -10.98 17.13 -15.89
C GLY A 477 -9.49 16.79 -15.86
N CYS A 478 -9.11 15.58 -15.44
CA CYS A 478 -7.72 15.15 -15.36
C CYS A 478 -7.06 14.98 -16.74
N CYS A 479 -7.83 14.88 -17.82
CA CYS A 479 -7.28 14.79 -19.17
C CYS A 479 -8.16 15.44 -20.24
N SER A 480 -7.69 15.45 -21.48
CA SER A 480 -8.43 16.00 -22.61
C SER A 480 -9.63 15.10 -23.02
N PRO A 481 -10.73 15.65 -23.56
CA PRO A 481 -11.88 14.85 -23.98
C PRO A 481 -11.53 13.73 -24.96
N GLY A 482 -12.10 12.54 -24.76
CA GLY A 482 -11.84 11.35 -25.57
C GLY A 482 -10.52 10.64 -25.26
N THR A 483 -9.71 11.20 -24.35
CA THR A 483 -8.47 10.60 -23.82
C THR A 483 -8.71 10.05 -22.42
N ALA A 484 -7.71 9.38 -21.83
CA ALA A 484 -7.75 8.96 -20.44
C ALA A 484 -6.39 9.13 -19.77
N ALA A 485 -6.37 9.37 -18.45
CA ALA A 485 -5.17 9.36 -17.63
C ALA A 485 -5.12 8.08 -16.79
N VAL A 486 -4.05 7.31 -16.94
CA VAL A 486 -3.95 5.94 -16.42
C VAL A 486 -2.66 5.75 -15.61
N SER A 487 -2.75 4.93 -14.57
CA SER A 487 -1.58 4.37 -13.91
C SER A 487 -1.63 2.85 -13.86
N LEU A 488 -0.46 2.23 -13.98
CA LEU A 488 -0.20 0.87 -13.56
C LEU A 488 0.59 0.91 -12.26
N PHE A 489 0.21 0.08 -11.29
CA PHE A 489 0.82 0.04 -9.97
C PHE A 489 1.10 -1.40 -9.53
N MET A 490 2.23 -1.62 -8.87
CA MET A 490 2.54 -2.86 -8.17
C MET A 490 3.50 -2.61 -6.99
N PRO A 491 3.28 -3.22 -5.81
CA PRO A 491 4.32 -3.34 -4.81
C PRO A 491 5.49 -4.16 -5.34
N VAL A 492 6.71 -3.83 -4.90
CA VAL A 492 7.92 -4.54 -5.29
C VAL A 492 8.86 -4.73 -4.11
N ASN A 493 9.69 -5.76 -4.18
CA ASN A 493 10.77 -5.93 -3.23
C ASN A 493 11.94 -5.02 -3.62
N LYS A 494 12.25 -4.01 -2.78
CA LYS A 494 13.34 -3.06 -3.02
C LYS A 494 14.69 -3.74 -3.21
N SER A 495 14.95 -4.89 -2.57
CA SER A 495 16.26 -5.56 -2.66
C SER A 495 16.60 -6.06 -4.08
N LEU A 496 15.61 -6.17 -4.95
CA LEU A 496 15.79 -6.56 -6.36
C LEU A 496 16.24 -5.38 -7.24
N TRP A 497 16.20 -4.16 -6.73
CA TRP A 497 16.49 -2.93 -7.48
C TRP A 497 17.89 -2.44 -7.18
N SER A 498 18.65 -2.16 -8.24
CA SER A 498 20.02 -1.68 -8.13
C SER A 498 20.06 -0.24 -7.62
N PRO A 499 20.98 0.13 -6.71
CA PRO A 499 21.25 1.53 -6.38
C PRO A 499 21.97 2.29 -7.52
N ASP A 500 22.57 1.57 -8.47
CA ASP A 500 23.18 2.15 -9.67
C ASP A 500 22.10 2.54 -10.70
N GLU A 501 22.07 3.81 -11.11
CA GLU A 501 21.04 4.34 -12.02
C GLU A 501 21.09 3.72 -13.42
N ASP A 502 22.26 3.43 -13.99
CA ASP A 502 22.36 2.87 -15.34
C ASP A 502 21.81 1.43 -15.38
N VAL A 503 22.07 0.66 -14.33
CA VAL A 503 21.48 -0.67 -14.15
C VAL A 503 19.98 -0.56 -13.86
N ARG A 504 19.61 0.36 -12.96
CA ARG A 504 18.22 0.54 -12.51
C ARG A 504 17.32 1.02 -13.64
N ALA A 505 17.76 1.93 -14.50
CA ALA A 505 17.02 2.38 -15.68
C ALA A 505 16.64 1.21 -16.60
N LYS A 506 17.55 0.24 -16.80
CA LYS A 506 17.26 -0.99 -17.56
C LYS A 506 16.29 -1.91 -16.82
N GLN A 507 16.39 -2.02 -15.48
CA GLN A 507 15.44 -2.78 -14.68
C GLN A 507 14.03 -2.17 -14.78
N ARG A 508 13.95 -0.85 -14.65
CA ARG A 508 12.74 -0.03 -14.72
C ARG A 508 12.01 -0.20 -16.05
N ALA A 509 12.70 0.00 -17.18
CA ALA A 509 12.12 -0.18 -18.51
C ALA A 509 11.60 -1.61 -18.73
N ARG A 510 12.37 -2.64 -18.32
CA ARG A 510 11.93 -4.04 -18.44
C ARG A 510 10.72 -4.35 -17.56
N HIS A 511 10.68 -3.83 -16.34
CA HIS A 511 9.59 -4.07 -15.41
C HIS A 511 8.30 -3.38 -15.88
N ALA A 512 8.40 -2.12 -16.32
CA ALA A 512 7.29 -1.39 -16.92
C ALA A 512 6.73 -2.10 -18.16
N GLN A 513 7.60 -2.63 -19.03
CA GLN A 513 7.14 -3.41 -20.18
C GLN A 513 6.34 -4.64 -19.76
N LYS A 514 6.79 -5.39 -18.75
CA LYS A 514 6.04 -6.56 -18.24
C LYS A 514 4.65 -6.17 -17.70
N MET A 515 4.54 -5.04 -17.01
CA MET A 515 3.25 -4.52 -16.52
C MET A 515 2.33 -4.10 -17.68
N LEU A 516 2.89 -3.47 -18.72
CA LEU A 516 2.16 -3.10 -19.93
C LEU A 516 1.70 -4.32 -20.73
N ASP A 517 2.52 -5.37 -20.82
CA ASP A 517 2.17 -6.63 -21.47
C ASP A 517 0.99 -7.28 -20.75
N ARG A 518 1.03 -7.33 -19.42
CA ARG A 518 -0.07 -7.80 -18.58
C ARG A 518 -1.36 -7.00 -18.79
N ALA A 519 -1.26 -5.68 -18.84
CA ALA A 519 -2.42 -4.81 -19.06
C ALA A 519 -3.00 -4.97 -20.47
N GLU A 520 -2.16 -5.13 -21.51
CA GLU A 520 -2.56 -5.40 -22.90
C GLU A 520 -3.32 -6.73 -23.04
N GLU A 521 -2.97 -7.77 -22.26
CA GLU A 521 -3.69 -9.04 -22.24
C GLU A 521 -5.16 -8.91 -21.78
N TYR A 522 -5.44 -7.92 -20.93
CA TYR A 522 -6.79 -7.59 -20.47
C TYR A 522 -7.46 -6.52 -21.34
N LEU A 523 -6.68 -5.59 -21.87
CA LEU A 523 -7.08 -4.41 -22.65
C LEU A 523 -6.39 -4.40 -24.02
N PRO A 524 -6.86 -5.21 -25.00
CA PRO A 524 -6.22 -5.32 -26.30
C PRO A 524 -6.16 -3.97 -27.03
N GLY A 525 -4.96 -3.57 -27.46
CA GLY A 525 -4.70 -2.30 -28.13
C GLY A 525 -4.23 -1.18 -27.20
N LEU A 526 -4.12 -1.42 -25.88
CA LEU A 526 -3.69 -0.44 -24.89
C LEU A 526 -2.35 0.17 -25.27
N GLN A 527 -1.32 -0.64 -25.51
CA GLN A 527 0.04 -0.14 -25.78
C GLN A 527 0.09 0.77 -27.01
N ALA A 528 -0.67 0.47 -28.06
CA ALA A 528 -0.77 1.33 -29.25
C ALA A 528 -1.52 2.65 -28.99
N ALA A 529 -2.45 2.63 -28.04
CA ALA A 529 -3.24 3.79 -27.64
C ALA A 529 -2.49 4.71 -26.67
N ILE A 530 -1.36 4.29 -26.07
CA ILE A 530 -0.57 5.13 -25.17
C ILE A 530 -0.01 6.36 -25.91
N ASP A 531 -0.08 7.51 -25.25
CA ASP A 531 0.66 8.70 -25.64
C ASP A 531 2.09 8.59 -25.12
N ALA A 532 3.03 8.18 -25.97
CA ALA A 532 4.41 7.94 -25.57
C ALA A 532 5.09 9.16 -24.91
N SER A 533 4.69 10.40 -25.24
CA SER A 533 5.27 11.59 -24.60
C SER A 533 4.84 11.79 -23.15
N SER A 534 3.79 11.08 -22.71
CA SER A 534 3.23 11.19 -21.36
C SER A 534 3.81 10.18 -20.36
N VAL A 535 4.61 9.22 -20.84
CA VAL A 535 5.06 8.10 -20.02
C VAL A 535 6.01 8.59 -18.92
N TYR A 536 5.68 8.28 -17.68
CA TYR A 536 6.52 8.52 -16.51
C TYR A 536 6.55 7.27 -15.64
N ILE A 537 7.73 6.82 -15.22
CA ILE A 537 7.92 5.61 -14.43
C ILE A 537 8.62 5.96 -13.13
N ALA A 538 8.01 5.57 -12.01
CA ALA A 538 8.58 5.72 -10.67
C ALA A 538 8.94 4.36 -10.09
N ASP A 539 10.20 4.20 -9.68
CA ASP A 539 10.70 3.00 -9.01
C ASP A 539 10.92 3.25 -7.50
N PRO A 540 11.29 2.22 -6.71
CA PRO A 540 11.48 2.36 -5.26
C PRO A 540 12.40 3.49 -4.80
N TYR A 541 13.41 3.85 -5.58
CA TYR A 541 14.33 4.94 -5.27
C TYR A 541 13.70 6.30 -5.53
N ASP A 542 12.93 6.46 -6.61
CA ASP A 542 12.16 7.68 -6.84
C ASP A 542 11.12 7.87 -5.74
N TYR A 543 10.42 6.80 -5.35
CA TYR A 543 9.50 6.81 -4.22
C TYR A 543 10.20 7.17 -2.90
N THR A 544 11.42 6.69 -2.67
CA THR A 544 12.21 7.08 -1.50
C THR A 544 12.55 8.58 -1.55
N ALA A 545 13.00 9.06 -2.71
CA ALA A 545 13.44 10.43 -2.90
C ALA A 545 12.29 11.44 -2.72
N TRP A 546 11.10 11.13 -3.23
CA TRP A 546 10.02 12.11 -3.28
C TRP A 546 9.12 12.17 -2.03
N MET A 547 8.98 11.09 -1.27
CA MET A 547 8.10 10.96 -0.11
C MET A 547 8.91 11.14 1.17
N GLY A 548 10.23 10.94 1.09
CA GLY A 548 11.09 10.82 2.26
C GLY A 548 10.88 9.54 3.06
N ASN A 549 9.98 8.66 2.63
CA ASN A 549 9.72 7.37 3.28
C ASN A 549 10.89 6.41 3.00
N PRO A 550 11.46 5.78 4.04
CA PRO A 550 12.51 4.79 3.83
C PRO A 550 11.97 3.62 3.00
N GLY A 551 12.83 3.00 2.21
CA GLY A 551 12.44 1.84 1.42
C GLY A 551 11.49 2.13 0.24
N GLY A 552 11.04 3.37 0.02
CA GLY A 552 10.09 3.69 -1.06
C GLY A 552 8.68 3.16 -0.80
N THR A 553 8.35 2.91 0.47
CA THR A 553 7.02 2.45 0.87
C THR A 553 6.04 3.61 0.99
N TYR A 554 4.79 3.36 0.60
CA TYR A 554 3.65 4.23 0.90
C TYR A 554 2.83 3.72 2.10
N GLY A 555 3.04 2.47 2.53
CA GLY A 555 2.25 1.78 3.55
C GLY A 555 2.83 1.85 4.97
N GLY A 556 3.93 2.57 5.19
CA GLY A 556 4.52 2.73 6.53
C GLY A 556 5.23 1.47 7.06
N PHE A 557 5.01 1.13 8.33
CA PHE A 557 5.47 -0.13 8.90
C PHE A 557 4.62 -1.31 8.37
N GLN A 558 5.26 -2.46 8.20
CA GLN A 558 4.55 -3.69 7.85
C GLN A 558 3.63 -4.12 8.99
N GLN A 559 2.52 -4.80 8.67
CA GLN A 559 1.69 -5.45 9.68
C GLN A 559 2.41 -6.64 10.32
N GLY A 560 1.98 -7.00 11.54
CA GLY A 560 2.56 -8.03 12.38
C GLY A 560 3.87 -7.60 13.04
N THR A 561 4.17 -6.30 13.09
CA THR A 561 5.41 -5.79 13.68
C THR A 561 5.21 -5.37 15.13
N SER A 562 6.30 -5.13 15.85
CA SER A 562 6.26 -4.69 17.25
C SER A 562 5.60 -3.32 17.47
N MET A 563 5.33 -2.57 16.39
CA MET A 563 4.62 -1.30 16.45
C MET A 563 3.10 -1.46 16.53
N ASP A 564 2.51 -2.55 16.02
CA ASP A 564 1.04 -2.72 15.95
C ASP A 564 0.38 -2.78 17.35
N GLY A 565 1.15 -3.13 18.38
CA GLY A 565 0.67 -3.19 19.77
C GLY A 565 0.92 -1.95 20.62
N GLN A 566 1.49 -0.87 20.05
CA GLN A 566 1.86 0.32 20.83
C GLN A 566 0.69 1.31 21.01
N GLY A 567 -0.27 1.37 20.09
CA GLY A 567 -1.41 2.30 20.15
C GLY A 567 -0.97 3.75 20.31
N GLU A 568 -1.70 4.53 21.14
CA GLU A 568 -1.40 5.96 21.41
C GLU A 568 -0.14 6.19 22.27
N ARG A 569 0.66 5.16 22.52
CA ARG A 569 1.86 5.28 23.35
C ARG A 569 2.93 6.09 22.64
N SER A 570 3.30 7.23 23.23
CA SER A 570 4.33 8.13 22.70
C SER A 570 5.76 7.58 22.81
N GLY A 571 6.02 6.69 23.78
CA GLY A 571 7.34 6.09 23.99
C GLY A 571 8.42 7.07 24.48
N HIS A 572 8.05 8.30 24.85
CA HIS A 572 8.93 9.35 25.34
C HIS A 572 8.31 10.14 26.50
N SER A 573 9.16 10.80 27.30
CA SER A 573 8.75 11.61 28.46
C SER A 573 8.53 13.10 28.14
N ILE A 574 8.79 13.52 26.90
CA ILE A 574 8.74 14.92 26.47
C ILE A 574 7.28 15.40 26.39
N ALA A 575 6.88 16.33 27.25
CA ALA A 575 5.45 16.67 27.41
C ALA A 575 4.86 17.52 26.26
N ASN A 576 5.69 18.29 25.57
CA ASN A 576 5.28 19.25 24.53
C ASN A 576 5.76 18.84 23.13
N PHE A 577 5.86 17.54 22.91
CA PHE A 577 6.30 16.95 21.66
C PHE A 577 5.30 15.89 21.20
N TRP A 578 5.00 15.88 19.90
CA TRP A 578 4.09 14.92 19.29
C TRP A 578 4.69 14.35 18.01
N HIS A 579 4.43 13.07 17.75
CA HIS A 579 4.74 12.40 16.49
C HIS A 579 3.43 12.05 15.79
N VAL A 580 3.37 12.26 14.47
CA VAL A 580 2.18 12.04 13.64
C VAL A 580 2.53 11.39 12.31
N GLY A 581 1.49 10.96 11.61
CA GLY A 581 1.54 10.51 10.22
C GLY A 581 1.64 8.99 10.08
N GLN A 582 1.93 8.52 8.87
CA GLN A 582 1.85 7.08 8.52
C GLN A 582 2.79 6.15 9.31
N PHE A 583 3.75 6.70 10.07
CA PHE A 583 4.68 5.95 10.93
C PHE A 583 4.41 6.19 12.42
N ALA A 584 3.32 6.88 12.77
CA ALA A 584 2.90 7.04 14.15
C ALA A 584 2.35 5.71 14.69
N SER A 585 2.53 5.48 15.98
CA SER A 585 2.16 4.21 16.63
C SER A 585 0.66 3.98 16.74
N ASP A 586 -0.15 5.04 16.63
CA ASP A 586 -1.60 5.04 16.68
C ASP A 586 -2.27 5.07 15.29
N VAL A 587 -1.48 5.28 14.23
CA VAL A 587 -1.95 5.17 12.85
C VAL A 587 -1.78 3.72 12.40
N LEU A 588 -2.84 2.93 12.56
CA LEU A 588 -2.89 1.54 12.09
C LEU A 588 -2.53 1.46 10.60
N HIS A 589 -1.42 0.77 10.31
CA HIS A 589 -1.08 0.23 8.99
C HIS A 589 -0.99 1.26 7.84
N GLY A 590 -0.31 2.38 8.04
CA GLY A 590 -0.03 3.35 6.96
C GLY A 590 -1.15 4.36 6.69
N GLY A 591 -2.33 4.19 7.30
CA GLY A 591 -3.29 5.25 7.59
C GLY A 591 -4.06 5.92 6.44
N GLY A 592 -3.72 5.67 5.17
CA GLY A 592 -4.33 6.36 4.03
C GLY A 592 -4.33 7.89 4.16
N GLN A 593 -5.07 8.61 3.32
CA GLN A 593 -5.12 10.08 3.43
C GLN A 593 -5.94 10.53 4.64
N ASN A 594 -7.09 9.90 4.90
CA ASN A 594 -8.01 10.31 5.96
C ASN A 594 -7.46 10.13 7.37
N GLN A 595 -6.85 8.99 7.70
CA GLN A 595 -6.41 8.75 9.06
C GLN A 595 -5.13 9.55 9.36
N VAL A 596 -4.23 9.69 8.39
CA VAL A 596 -3.02 10.52 8.51
C VAL A 596 -3.37 11.99 8.74
N ALA A 597 -4.35 12.54 8.00
CA ALA A 597 -4.82 13.90 8.24
C ALA A 597 -5.45 14.03 9.63
N GLY A 598 -6.34 13.10 10.00
CA GLY A 598 -7.01 13.09 11.30
C GLY A 598 -6.05 13.01 12.48
N ASP A 599 -4.97 12.26 12.34
CA ASP A 599 -3.90 12.19 13.35
C ASP A 599 -3.21 13.55 13.56
N GLY A 600 -2.89 14.25 12.47
CA GLY A 600 -2.42 15.64 12.52
C GLY A 600 -3.38 16.58 13.25
N VAL A 601 -4.69 16.49 12.97
CA VAL A 601 -5.73 17.29 13.64
C VAL A 601 -5.75 17.03 15.15
N ARG A 602 -5.73 15.75 15.57
CA ARG A 602 -5.72 15.38 16.99
C ARG A 602 -4.44 15.82 17.71
N ALA A 603 -3.28 15.68 17.08
CA ALA A 603 -2.02 16.16 17.65
C ALA A 603 -2.01 17.68 17.84
N ALA A 604 -2.52 18.44 16.87
CA ALA A 604 -2.65 19.89 17.00
C ALA A 604 -3.62 20.30 18.12
N ALA A 605 -4.70 19.55 18.35
CA ALA A 605 -5.59 19.78 19.48
C ALA A 605 -4.87 19.58 20.83
N ARG A 606 -4.10 18.50 20.97
CA ARG A 606 -3.28 18.23 22.16
C ARG A 606 -2.21 19.30 22.38
N ALA A 607 -1.53 19.71 21.31
CA ALA A 607 -0.51 20.75 21.34
C ALA A 607 -1.08 22.12 21.74
N ALA A 608 -2.23 22.50 21.20
CA ALA A 608 -2.89 23.75 21.53
C ALA A 608 -3.38 23.79 22.98
N LEU A 609 -3.91 22.69 23.51
CA LEU A 609 -4.26 22.58 24.92
C LEU A 609 -3.03 22.79 25.80
N TRP A 610 -1.91 22.14 25.49
CA TRP A 610 -0.68 22.31 26.26
C TRP A 610 -0.17 23.76 26.27
N LEU A 611 -0.27 24.47 25.14
CA LEU A 611 0.14 25.87 25.03
C LEU A 611 -0.75 26.84 25.83
N GLN A 612 -1.97 26.43 26.17
CA GLN A 612 -2.93 27.24 26.94
C GLN A 612 -2.75 27.08 28.46
N GLY A 613 -1.93 26.13 28.90
CA GLY A 613 -1.81 25.72 30.31
C GLY A 613 -2.93 24.79 30.73
#